data_AF-R5LEP9-F1
#
_entry.id   AF-R5LEP9-F1
#
_cell.length_a   1.000
_cell.length_b   1.000
_cell.length_c   1.000
_cell.angle_alpha   90.00
_cell.angle_beta   90.00
_cell.angle_gamma   90.00
#
_symmetry.space_group_name_H-M   'P 1'
#
loop_
_entity.id
_entity.type
_entity.pdbx_description
1 polymer ?
#
loop_
_entity_poly.entity_id
_entity_poly.type
_entity_poly.pdbx_seq_one_letter_code
_entity_poly.pdbx_strand_id
1 'polypeptide(L)'
;MEDNKLKRKKTELVIIAVLLVIVVAAIVVLLVTGKKDTDKKEEPVSMSFDDYVNDAKEYESEGDKDKAYNSYLEAYKLNKSSEEVLDYLIDNTEDVTLKLNYVYEYLDLTAESSKGSDRRRELFDYLFDSGVKEGDDNEALYEMAEYADKEFEGYLKTKTESGEVKERSTAPVLSEDGKVYFGSYPQNKIADGYVTDYIKNAKYDENDTAVVFGKKITRVNNNGETAYFTYGKIAWMLLIDKDNEYLLMTDKVLDGNCYMNELVDSSWDVSELRTWLNTSYLSKAFSDEELNLIKKTHIGKPENYFYSTSNGNESEDYLVILSCSNLVYSEYGLRDEDVEKRQAKATDYAIARGVFVDENNGAKWWTSSNGSMNTSYVFVNSNGIISAGGELATNTSIGVRPVMTVSK
;
A
#
# COMPACT_ATOMS: atom_id res chain seq x y z
N MET A 1 55.89 -36.75 9.20
CA MET A 1 56.24 -36.09 7.93
C MET A 1 55.11 -35.22 7.36
N GLU A 2 53.84 -35.47 7.69
CA GLU A 2 52.70 -34.67 7.20
C GLU A 2 52.62 -33.24 7.76
N ASP A 3 52.95 -33.02 9.03
CA ASP A 3 52.86 -31.69 9.66
C ASP A 3 53.80 -30.63 9.05
N ASN A 4 55.00 -31.02 8.64
CA ASN A 4 55.93 -30.10 7.96
C ASN A 4 55.48 -29.78 6.52
N LYS A 5 54.73 -30.68 5.89
CA LYS A 5 54.16 -30.47 4.55
C LYS A 5 52.97 -29.49 4.61
N LEU A 6 52.16 -29.58 5.66
CA LEU A 6 51.03 -28.67 5.89
C LEU A 6 51.49 -27.27 6.29
N LYS A 7 52.53 -27.16 7.15
CA LYS A 7 53.16 -25.86 7.46
C LYS A 7 53.77 -25.20 6.23
N ARG A 8 54.49 -25.95 5.37
CA ARG A 8 55.03 -25.42 4.11
C ARG A 8 53.94 -24.90 3.17
N LYS A 9 52.86 -25.65 2.99
CA LYS A 9 51.72 -25.21 2.16
C LYS A 9 51.05 -23.94 2.68
N LYS A 10 50.89 -23.80 4.01
CA LYS A 10 50.35 -22.57 4.61
C LYS A 10 51.29 -21.38 4.42
N THR A 11 52.60 -21.59 4.57
CA THR A 11 53.61 -20.53 4.32
C THR A 11 53.66 -20.13 2.85
N GLU A 12 53.57 -21.08 1.91
CA GLU A 12 53.48 -20.80 0.46
C GLU A 12 52.21 -20.03 0.10
N LEU A 13 51.06 -20.38 0.68
CA LEU A 13 49.79 -19.66 0.48
C LEU A 13 49.85 -18.22 1.01
N VAL A 14 50.48 -18.01 2.16
CA VAL A 14 50.68 -16.66 2.73
C VAL A 14 51.62 -15.84 1.86
N ILE A 15 52.70 -16.44 1.34
CA ILE A 15 53.63 -15.75 0.43
C ILE A 15 52.94 -15.39 -0.90
N ILE A 16 52.12 -16.29 -1.46
CA ILE A 16 51.34 -16.02 -2.67
C ILE A 16 50.31 -14.91 -2.44
N ALA A 17 49.63 -14.92 -1.29
CA ALA A 17 48.68 -13.86 -0.93
C ALA A 17 49.37 -12.49 -0.77
N VAL A 18 50.54 -12.44 -0.14
CA VAL A 18 51.32 -11.20 0.02
C VAL A 18 51.85 -10.71 -1.33
N LEU A 19 52.32 -11.61 -2.20
CA LEU A 19 52.73 -11.25 -3.57
C LEU A 19 51.55 -10.75 -4.41
N LEU A 20 50.36 -11.35 -4.29
CA LEU A 20 49.15 -10.85 -4.94
C LEU A 20 48.76 -9.46 -4.45
N VAL A 21 48.84 -9.19 -3.15
CA VAL A 21 48.57 -7.85 -2.60
C VAL A 21 49.60 -6.82 -3.08
N ILE A 22 50.88 -7.19 -3.19
CA ILE A 22 51.93 -6.29 -3.72
C ILE A 22 51.75 -6.06 -5.22
N VAL A 23 51.38 -7.09 -6.00
CA VAL A 23 51.09 -6.95 -7.43
C VAL A 23 49.84 -6.11 -7.67
N VAL A 24 48.77 -6.30 -6.88
CA VAL A 24 47.57 -5.46 -6.94
C VAL A 24 47.90 -4.03 -6.51
N ALA A 25 48.69 -3.82 -5.46
CA ALA A 25 49.14 -2.49 -5.06
C ALA A 25 50.04 -1.83 -6.12
N ALA A 26 50.91 -2.59 -6.80
CA ALA A 26 51.73 -2.08 -7.88
C ALA A 26 50.91 -1.79 -9.15
N ILE A 27 49.90 -2.59 -9.47
CA ILE A 27 48.94 -2.33 -10.57
C ILE A 27 48.09 -1.10 -10.25
N VAL A 28 47.63 -0.94 -9.00
CA VAL A 28 46.90 0.24 -8.55
C VAL A 28 47.82 1.46 -8.59
N VAL A 29 49.08 1.36 -8.16
CA VAL A 29 50.05 2.47 -8.27
C VAL A 29 50.39 2.79 -9.73
N LEU A 30 50.51 1.80 -10.61
CA LEU A 30 50.70 2.02 -12.06
C LEU A 30 49.46 2.62 -12.74
N LEU A 31 48.25 2.23 -12.33
CA LEU A 31 47.00 2.85 -12.76
C LEU A 31 46.86 4.28 -12.22
N VAL A 32 47.36 4.55 -11.01
CA VAL A 32 47.30 5.86 -10.34
C VAL A 32 48.43 6.80 -10.79
N THR A 33 49.57 6.29 -11.25
CA THR A 33 50.75 7.10 -11.65
C THR A 33 51.02 7.14 -13.15
N GLY A 34 50.33 6.31 -13.94
CA GLY A 34 50.51 6.17 -15.40
C GLY A 34 49.73 7.14 -16.29
N LYS A 35 49.01 8.13 -15.74
CA LYS A 35 48.48 9.26 -16.52
C LYS A 35 48.83 10.59 -15.83
N LYS A 36 50.08 11.00 -16.01
CA LYS A 36 50.45 12.43 -16.04
C LYS A 36 50.72 12.79 -17.50
N ASP A 37 49.64 12.88 -18.26
CA ASP A 37 49.55 13.83 -19.36
C ASP A 37 48.56 14.90 -18.93
N THR A 38 48.92 16.14 -19.21
CA THR A 38 48.16 17.35 -18.91
C THR A 38 46.87 17.35 -19.70
N ASP A 39 45.80 16.84 -19.10
CA ASP A 39 44.43 17.22 -19.43
C ASP A 39 43.70 17.52 -18.13
N LYS A 40 42.94 18.61 -18.14
CA LYS A 40 42.05 18.99 -17.05
C LYS A 40 41.26 17.73 -16.65
N LYS A 41 41.18 17.44 -15.35
CA LYS A 41 40.12 16.55 -14.86
C LYS A 41 38.82 17.29 -15.14
N GLU A 42 38.23 17.04 -16.30
CA GLU A 42 36.82 17.27 -16.51
C GLU A 42 36.12 16.38 -15.48
N GLU A 43 35.34 17.01 -14.60
CA GLU A 43 34.25 16.30 -13.94
C GLU A 43 33.47 15.54 -15.03
N PRO A 44 32.96 14.32 -14.79
CA PRO A 44 32.13 13.66 -15.79
C PRO A 44 31.04 14.66 -16.17
N VAL A 45 31.07 15.12 -17.43
CA VAL A 45 30.11 16.11 -17.92
C VAL A 45 28.76 15.45 -17.72
N SER A 46 27.94 15.98 -16.81
CA SER A 46 26.58 15.50 -16.69
C SER A 46 25.92 15.77 -18.03
N MET A 47 25.57 14.72 -18.77
CA MET A 47 24.96 14.89 -20.08
C MET A 47 23.72 15.78 -19.95
N SER A 48 23.58 16.71 -20.88
CA SER A 48 22.43 17.61 -20.91
C SER A 48 21.19 16.86 -21.37
N PHE A 49 20.02 17.48 -21.20
CA PHE A 49 18.77 16.96 -21.74
C PHE A 49 18.89 16.65 -23.24
N ASP A 50 19.44 17.60 -24.01
CA ASP A 50 19.59 17.46 -25.46
C ASP A 50 20.55 16.32 -25.82
N ASP A 51 21.62 16.12 -25.04
CA ASP A 51 22.55 15.01 -25.26
C ASP A 51 21.85 13.66 -25.11
N TYR A 52 21.07 13.47 -24.03
CA TYR A 52 20.30 12.23 -23.84
C TYR A 52 19.26 11.99 -24.93
N VAL A 53 18.55 13.04 -25.39
CA VAL A 53 17.58 12.90 -26.48
C VAL A 53 18.27 12.54 -27.80
N ASN A 54 19.43 13.13 -28.09
CA ASN A 54 20.19 12.81 -29.30
C ASN A 54 20.73 11.38 -29.28
N ASP A 55 21.30 10.95 -28.14
CA ASP A 55 21.74 9.57 -27.94
C ASP A 55 20.58 8.59 -28.10
N ALA A 56 19.40 8.91 -27.54
CA ALA A 56 18.23 8.06 -27.65
C ALA A 56 17.82 7.85 -29.11
N LYS A 57 17.76 8.93 -29.91
CA LYS A 57 17.45 8.88 -31.35
C LYS A 57 18.49 8.09 -32.14
N GLU A 58 19.77 8.19 -31.77
CA GLU A 58 20.83 7.38 -32.37
C GLU A 58 20.60 5.89 -32.09
N TYR A 59 20.36 5.51 -30.83
CA TYR A 59 20.06 4.13 -30.47
C TYR A 59 18.78 3.59 -31.13
N GLU A 60 17.74 4.40 -31.28
CA GLU A 60 16.56 4.03 -32.06
C GLU A 60 16.91 3.71 -33.52
N SER A 61 17.76 4.54 -34.13
CA SER A 61 18.19 4.35 -35.52
C SER A 61 19.03 3.08 -35.70
N GLU A 62 19.75 2.67 -34.65
CA GLU A 62 20.50 1.42 -34.58
C GLU A 62 19.63 0.20 -34.23
N GLY A 63 18.38 0.42 -33.80
CA GLY A 63 17.45 -0.62 -33.36
C GLY A 63 17.67 -1.12 -31.93
N ASP A 64 18.49 -0.42 -31.12
CA ASP A 64 18.75 -0.75 -29.73
C ASP A 64 17.72 -0.08 -28.80
N LYS A 65 16.54 -0.72 -28.72
CA LYS A 65 15.39 -0.20 -27.98
C LYS A 65 15.65 -0.01 -26.49
N ASP A 66 16.45 -0.90 -25.87
CA ASP A 66 16.73 -0.82 -24.44
C ASP A 66 17.60 0.40 -24.12
N LYS A 67 18.60 0.69 -24.94
CA LYS A 67 19.41 1.90 -24.77
C LYS A 67 18.63 3.16 -25.08
N ALA A 68 17.83 3.17 -26.16
CA ALA A 68 16.97 4.29 -26.49
C ALA A 68 16.02 4.63 -25.33
N TYR A 69 15.34 3.62 -24.77
CA TYR A 69 14.46 3.79 -23.62
C TYR A 69 15.18 4.35 -22.40
N ASN A 70 16.34 3.79 -22.05
CA ASN A 70 17.11 4.28 -20.90
C ASN A 70 17.60 5.73 -21.11
N SER A 71 18.03 6.10 -22.32
CA SER A 71 18.41 7.48 -22.62
C SER A 71 17.22 8.44 -22.53
N TYR A 72 16.05 8.07 -23.06
CA TYR A 72 14.83 8.87 -22.88
C TYR A 72 14.41 8.99 -21.41
N LEU A 73 14.61 7.93 -20.61
CA LEU A 73 14.34 7.96 -19.18
C LEU A 73 15.28 8.93 -18.43
N GLU A 74 16.54 9.01 -18.81
CA GLU A 74 17.47 10.01 -18.25
C GLU A 74 17.12 11.44 -18.71
N ALA A 75 16.74 11.62 -19.98
CA ALA A 75 16.23 12.90 -20.47
C ALA A 75 14.98 13.35 -19.68
N TYR A 76 14.05 12.42 -19.44
CA TYR A 76 12.86 12.68 -18.65
C TYR A 76 13.20 13.19 -17.25
N LYS A 77 14.16 12.56 -16.55
CA LYS A 77 14.59 13.00 -15.22
C LYS A 77 15.09 14.46 -15.20
N LEU A 78 15.66 14.94 -16.31
CA LEU A 78 16.15 16.32 -16.44
C LEU A 78 15.04 17.31 -16.84
N ASN A 79 14.12 16.91 -17.72
CA ASN A 79 13.01 17.75 -18.16
C ASN A 79 11.76 16.90 -18.47
N LYS A 80 10.80 16.98 -17.55
CA LYS A 80 9.60 16.15 -17.54
C LYS A 80 8.42 16.80 -18.28
N SER A 81 8.55 18.06 -18.66
CA SER A 81 7.57 18.77 -19.48
C SER A 81 7.88 18.68 -20.98
N SER A 82 8.77 17.77 -21.40
CA SER A 82 9.06 17.51 -22.80
C SER A 82 8.01 16.58 -23.41
N GLU A 83 7.27 17.07 -24.42
CA GLU A 83 6.31 16.27 -25.18
C GLU A 83 6.98 15.10 -25.90
N GLU A 84 8.12 15.34 -26.57
CA GLU A 84 8.83 14.29 -27.31
C GLU A 84 9.25 13.12 -26.41
N VAL A 85 9.71 13.44 -25.19
CA VAL A 85 10.12 12.41 -24.23
C VAL A 85 8.91 11.71 -23.64
N LEU A 86 7.84 12.44 -23.34
CA LEU A 86 6.59 11.86 -22.86
C LEU A 86 6.03 10.85 -23.85
N ASP A 87 5.92 11.23 -25.13
CA ASP A 87 5.34 10.40 -26.19
C ASP A 87 6.11 9.09 -26.33
N TYR A 88 7.44 9.18 -26.36
CA TYR A 88 8.28 7.99 -26.44
C TYR A 88 8.06 7.05 -25.24
N LEU A 89 8.02 7.59 -24.03
CA LEU A 89 7.83 6.78 -22.82
C LEU A 89 6.44 6.15 -22.77
N ILE A 90 5.39 6.87 -23.15
CA ILE A 90 4.04 6.31 -23.25
C ILE A 90 4.01 5.11 -24.22
N ASP A 91 4.66 5.23 -25.37
CA ASP A 91 4.63 4.21 -26.40
C ASP A 91 5.48 2.97 -26.05
N ASN A 92 6.59 3.17 -25.33
CA ASN A 92 7.60 2.12 -25.13
C ASN A 92 7.69 1.56 -23.70
N THR A 93 7.00 2.15 -22.71
CA THR A 93 6.81 1.50 -21.41
C THR A 93 5.79 0.37 -21.56
N GLU A 94 5.90 -0.73 -20.82
CA GLU A 94 4.86 -1.77 -20.78
C GLU A 94 3.91 -1.59 -19.58
N ASP A 95 4.46 -1.12 -18.46
CA ASP A 95 3.75 -0.90 -17.21
C ASP A 95 2.76 0.27 -17.34
N VAL A 96 1.46 -0.05 -17.34
CA VAL A 96 0.37 0.92 -17.52
C VAL A 96 0.37 1.96 -16.39
N THR A 97 0.61 1.56 -15.16
CA THR A 97 0.70 2.51 -14.03
C THR A 97 1.85 3.50 -14.24
N LEU A 98 3.00 3.04 -14.73
CA LEU A 98 4.14 3.92 -15.02
C LEU A 98 3.84 4.89 -16.18
N LYS A 99 3.16 4.44 -17.25
CA LYS A 99 2.69 5.33 -18.33
C LYS A 99 1.77 6.42 -17.83
N LEU A 100 0.75 6.05 -17.05
CA LEU A 100 -0.20 7.00 -16.47
C LEU A 100 0.55 8.05 -15.65
N ASN A 101 1.55 7.65 -14.85
CA ASN A 101 2.36 8.57 -14.05
C ASN A 101 3.11 9.60 -14.92
N TYR A 102 3.69 9.19 -16.05
CA TYR A 102 4.36 10.14 -16.96
C TYR A 102 3.40 11.20 -17.49
N VAL A 103 2.20 10.78 -17.89
CA VAL A 103 1.14 11.67 -18.38
C VAL A 103 0.70 12.64 -17.29
N TYR A 104 0.45 12.15 -16.07
CA TYR A 104 0.06 12.98 -14.95
C TYR A 104 1.10 14.05 -14.62
N GLU A 105 2.36 13.67 -14.53
CA GLU A 105 3.42 14.62 -14.18
C GLU A 105 3.58 15.70 -15.26
N TYR A 106 3.49 15.32 -16.53
CA TYR A 106 3.48 16.29 -17.61
C TYR A 106 2.28 17.26 -17.48
N LEU A 107 1.08 16.75 -17.20
CA LEU A 107 -0.13 17.57 -17.08
C LEU A 107 -0.07 18.53 -15.88
N ASP A 108 0.50 18.11 -14.76
CA ASP A 108 0.71 18.95 -13.58
C ASP A 108 1.74 20.06 -13.86
N LEU A 109 2.90 19.70 -14.39
CA LEU A 109 3.98 20.66 -14.70
C LEU A 109 3.58 21.66 -15.78
N THR A 110 2.72 21.24 -16.72
CA THR A 110 2.22 22.10 -17.81
C THR A 110 0.86 22.72 -17.49
N ALA A 111 0.37 22.63 -16.25
CA ALA A 111 -1.00 22.98 -15.90
C ALA A 111 -1.43 24.38 -16.38
N GLU A 112 -0.56 25.38 -16.27
CA GLU A 112 -0.83 26.75 -16.72
C GLU A 112 -0.58 26.94 -18.22
N SER A 113 0.46 26.31 -18.78
CA SER A 113 0.89 26.54 -20.16
C SER A 113 0.06 25.75 -21.19
N SER A 114 -0.45 24.58 -20.82
CA SER A 114 -1.23 23.68 -21.70
C SER A 114 -2.74 23.84 -21.54
N LYS A 115 -3.19 24.80 -20.72
CA LYS A 115 -4.61 25.03 -20.40
C LYS A 115 -5.45 25.22 -21.66
N GLY A 116 -6.54 24.46 -21.80
CA GLY A 116 -7.41 24.52 -22.98
C GLY A 116 -6.83 23.98 -24.30
N SER A 117 -5.62 23.42 -24.29
CA SER A 117 -4.99 22.87 -25.50
C SER A 117 -5.59 21.51 -25.91
N ASP A 118 -5.55 21.22 -27.21
CA ASP A 118 -6.00 19.93 -27.72
C ASP A 118 -5.12 18.78 -27.21
N ARG A 119 -3.80 19.01 -27.06
CA ARG A 119 -2.88 18.00 -26.50
C ARG A 119 -3.25 17.63 -25.07
N ARG A 120 -3.61 18.61 -24.25
CA ARG A 120 -4.05 18.35 -22.87
C ARG A 120 -5.31 17.49 -22.85
N ARG A 121 -6.28 17.76 -23.73
CA ARG A 121 -7.50 16.95 -23.87
C ARG A 121 -7.19 15.53 -24.34
N GLU A 122 -6.29 15.38 -25.31
CA GLU A 122 -5.85 14.07 -25.79
C GLU A 122 -5.18 13.25 -24.67
N LEU A 123 -4.35 13.88 -23.84
CA LEU A 123 -3.75 13.22 -22.68
C LEU A 123 -4.78 12.87 -21.61
N PHE A 124 -5.80 13.70 -21.41
CA PHE A 124 -6.94 13.36 -20.55
C PHE A 124 -7.76 12.18 -21.11
N ASP A 125 -8.01 12.14 -22.43
CA ASP A 125 -8.64 11.01 -23.11
C ASP A 125 -7.77 9.74 -22.98
N TYR A 126 -6.45 9.86 -23.09
CA TYR A 126 -5.51 8.74 -22.91
C TYR A 126 -5.55 8.18 -21.48
N LEU A 127 -5.53 9.07 -20.46
CA LEU A 127 -5.67 8.69 -19.06
C LEU A 127 -7.01 8.01 -18.81
N PHE A 128 -8.07 8.52 -19.42
CA PHE A 128 -9.42 7.96 -19.38
C PHE A 128 -9.45 6.53 -19.95
N ASP A 129 -9.02 6.34 -21.20
CA ASP A 129 -9.04 5.05 -21.89
C ASP A 129 -8.12 3.99 -21.25
N SER A 130 -7.03 4.44 -20.61
CA SER A 130 -6.04 3.57 -19.98
C SER A 130 -6.41 3.23 -18.53
N GLY A 131 -6.94 4.19 -17.76
CA GLY A 131 -7.37 3.98 -16.37
C GLY A 131 -8.62 3.11 -16.24
N VAL A 132 -9.55 3.19 -17.19
CA VAL A 132 -10.76 2.34 -17.26
C VAL A 132 -10.43 0.85 -17.48
N LYS A 133 -9.24 0.50 -17.98
CA LYS A 133 -8.89 -0.91 -18.25
C LYS A 133 -8.33 -1.67 -17.04
N GLU A 134 -7.90 -0.99 -15.97
CA GLU A 134 -7.22 -1.65 -14.82
C GLU A 134 -8.16 -2.12 -13.68
N GLY A 135 -9.47 -1.86 -13.76
CA GLY A 135 -10.45 -2.48 -12.86
C GLY A 135 -10.69 -1.70 -11.57
N ASP A 136 -11.44 -0.61 -11.71
CA ASP A 136 -12.58 -0.13 -10.90
C ASP A 136 -12.89 1.27 -11.45
N ASP A 137 -13.48 1.27 -12.64
CA ASP A 137 -13.27 2.16 -13.79
C ASP A 137 -13.42 3.68 -13.55
N ASN A 138 -13.92 4.11 -12.38
CA ASN A 138 -14.15 5.52 -12.09
C ASN A 138 -13.34 6.06 -10.90
N GLU A 139 -12.92 5.22 -9.94
CA GLU A 139 -12.34 5.73 -8.69
C GLU A 139 -10.96 6.37 -8.92
N ALA A 140 -10.09 5.68 -9.68
CA ALA A 140 -8.80 6.24 -10.05
C ALA A 140 -8.99 7.56 -10.83
N LEU A 141 -9.99 7.64 -11.73
CA LEU A 141 -10.30 8.87 -12.47
C LEU A 141 -10.72 10.02 -11.56
N TYR A 142 -11.58 9.77 -10.56
CA TYR A 142 -12.00 10.77 -9.59
C TYR A 142 -10.86 11.19 -8.64
N GLU A 143 -10.05 10.24 -8.17
CA GLU A 143 -8.85 10.52 -7.37
C GLU A 143 -7.83 11.37 -8.16
N MET A 144 -7.69 11.08 -9.46
CA MET A 144 -6.86 11.86 -10.38
C MET A 144 -7.46 13.24 -10.66
N ALA A 145 -8.79 13.37 -10.68
CA ALA A 145 -9.47 14.65 -10.91
C ALA A 145 -9.45 15.62 -9.77
N GLU A 146 -9.54 15.12 -8.54
CA GLU A 146 -9.40 15.93 -7.33
C GLU A 146 -8.04 16.66 -7.32
N TYR A 147 -7.06 16.16 -8.06
CA TYR A 147 -5.72 16.72 -8.19
C TYR A 147 -5.48 17.55 -9.47
N ALA A 148 -6.12 17.22 -10.61
CA ALA A 148 -5.71 17.67 -11.95
C ALA A 148 -6.23 19.05 -12.43
N ASP A 149 -6.64 19.95 -11.53
CA ASP A 149 -7.28 21.28 -11.80
C ASP A 149 -8.76 21.20 -12.26
N LYS A 150 -9.47 22.32 -12.07
CA LYS A 150 -10.89 22.54 -12.41
C LYS A 150 -11.26 22.21 -13.85
N GLU A 151 -10.30 22.30 -14.77
CA GLU A 151 -10.54 21.93 -16.17
C GLU A 151 -10.78 20.41 -16.31
N PHE A 152 -10.06 19.60 -15.55
CA PHE A 152 -10.25 18.15 -15.54
C PHE A 152 -11.53 17.75 -14.80
N GLU A 153 -11.89 18.44 -13.70
CA GLU A 153 -13.20 18.28 -13.07
C GLU A 153 -14.35 18.56 -14.05
N GLY A 154 -14.24 19.64 -14.84
CA GLY A 154 -15.21 19.98 -15.87
C GLY A 154 -15.28 18.95 -17.01
N TYR A 155 -14.13 18.41 -17.40
CA TYR A 155 -14.03 17.32 -18.37
C TYR A 155 -14.72 16.04 -17.85
N LEU A 156 -14.40 15.60 -16.63
CA LEU A 156 -15.05 14.44 -16.00
C LEU A 156 -16.55 14.63 -15.86
N LYS A 157 -17.00 15.83 -15.46
CA LYS A 157 -18.42 16.14 -15.38
C LYS A 157 -19.10 15.96 -16.74
N THR A 158 -18.50 16.46 -17.80
CA THR A 158 -19.04 16.32 -19.17
C THR A 158 -19.13 14.85 -19.59
N LYS A 159 -18.09 14.06 -19.29
CA LYS A 159 -18.07 12.62 -19.55
C LYS A 159 -19.12 11.86 -18.72
N THR A 160 -19.31 12.25 -17.47
CA THR A 160 -20.35 11.69 -16.58
C THR A 160 -21.74 12.01 -17.11
N GLU A 161 -22.00 13.26 -17.51
CA GLU A 161 -23.27 13.69 -18.10
C GLU A 161 -23.57 12.98 -19.44
N SER A 162 -22.54 12.65 -20.21
CA SER A 162 -22.68 11.88 -21.46
C SER A 162 -22.90 10.38 -21.25
N GLY A 163 -22.72 9.87 -20.02
CA GLY A 163 -22.80 8.44 -19.68
C GLY A 163 -21.55 7.62 -20.04
N GLU A 164 -20.47 8.27 -20.49
CA GLU A 164 -19.17 7.64 -20.75
C GLU A 164 -18.45 7.29 -19.43
N VAL A 165 -18.67 8.07 -18.37
CA VAL A 165 -18.23 7.82 -16.98
C VAL A 165 -19.47 7.53 -16.13
N LYS A 166 -19.44 6.49 -15.29
CA LYS A 166 -20.52 6.32 -14.30
C LYS A 166 -20.29 7.29 -13.15
N GLU A 167 -21.36 7.93 -12.69
CA GLU A 167 -21.32 8.76 -11.50
C GLU A 167 -20.71 7.97 -10.33
N ARG A 168 -19.75 8.57 -9.61
CA ARG A 168 -19.15 7.96 -8.42
C ARG A 168 -20.26 7.58 -7.46
N SER A 169 -20.55 6.29 -7.36
CA SER A 169 -21.43 5.80 -6.32
C SER A 169 -20.58 5.51 -5.10
N THR A 170 -20.79 6.28 -4.04
CA THR A 170 -20.28 5.95 -2.71
C THR A 170 -21.19 4.91 -2.02
N ALA A 171 -22.27 4.46 -2.65
CA ALA A 171 -23.17 3.51 -2.03
C ALA A 171 -22.54 2.11 -1.93
N PRO A 172 -22.70 1.39 -0.81
CA PRO A 172 -22.26 0.02 -0.68
C PRO A 172 -23.13 -0.90 -1.54
N VAL A 173 -22.56 -1.44 -2.62
CA VAL A 173 -23.26 -2.37 -3.52
C VAL A 173 -22.71 -3.78 -3.35
N LEU A 174 -23.60 -4.76 -3.24
CA LEU A 174 -23.25 -6.19 -3.24
C LEU A 174 -22.86 -6.61 -4.67
N SER A 175 -21.62 -7.02 -4.85
CA SER A 175 -21.07 -7.51 -6.11
C SER A 175 -21.44 -8.97 -6.37
N GLU A 176 -21.26 -9.41 -7.63
CA GLU A 176 -21.57 -10.78 -8.07
C GLU A 176 -20.76 -11.87 -7.34
N ASP A 177 -19.58 -11.53 -6.83
CA ASP A 177 -18.74 -12.42 -6.03
C ASP A 177 -19.17 -12.53 -4.55
N GLY A 178 -20.27 -11.87 -4.17
CA GLY A 178 -20.86 -11.92 -2.84
C GLY A 178 -20.19 -11.01 -1.80
N LYS A 179 -19.38 -10.06 -2.25
CA LYS A 179 -18.73 -9.05 -1.39
C LYS A 179 -19.37 -7.68 -1.55
N VAL A 180 -19.06 -6.78 -0.64
CA VAL A 180 -19.34 -5.35 -0.78
C VAL A 180 -18.02 -4.61 -0.82
N TYR A 181 -17.87 -3.66 -1.74
CA TYR A 181 -16.69 -2.80 -1.83
C TYR A 181 -17.06 -1.40 -1.37
N PHE A 182 -16.43 -0.91 -0.31
CA PHE A 182 -16.81 0.37 0.31
C PHE A 182 -15.66 0.92 1.18
N GLY A 183 -15.33 2.20 1.05
CA GLY A 183 -14.10 2.78 1.62
C GLY A 183 -12.83 2.27 0.96
N SER A 184 -11.68 2.87 1.32
CA SER A 184 -10.35 2.47 0.85
C SER A 184 -9.32 2.51 1.97
N TYR A 185 -8.40 1.56 1.98
CA TYR A 185 -7.34 1.47 3.01
C TYR A 185 -6.02 1.05 2.38
N PRO A 186 -4.85 1.32 3.00
CA PRO A 186 -3.59 0.74 2.56
C PRO A 186 -3.62 -0.79 2.52
N GLN A 187 -3.18 -1.40 1.42
CA GLN A 187 -3.21 -2.86 1.28
C GLN A 187 -1.96 -3.45 0.63
N ASN A 188 -1.57 -2.96 -0.54
CA ASN A 188 -0.57 -3.62 -1.39
C ASN A 188 0.78 -2.93 -1.25
N LYS A 189 1.85 -3.70 -1.00
CA LYS A 189 3.21 -3.14 -0.98
C LYS A 189 3.63 -2.77 -2.39
N ILE A 190 4.15 -1.56 -2.55
CA ILE A 190 4.86 -1.16 -3.78
C ILE A 190 6.19 -1.90 -3.79
N ALA A 191 6.40 -2.73 -4.80
CA ALA A 191 7.65 -3.47 -4.96
C ALA A 191 8.83 -2.49 -5.10
N ASP A 192 9.97 -2.84 -4.50
CA ASP A 192 11.07 -1.88 -4.27
C ASP A 192 11.61 -1.25 -5.56
N GLY A 193 11.56 -1.97 -6.70
CA GLY A 193 11.92 -1.45 -8.03
C GLY A 193 10.98 -0.38 -8.60
N TYR A 194 9.78 -0.26 -8.05
CA TYR A 194 8.76 0.73 -8.44
C TYR A 194 8.67 1.92 -7.46
N VAL A 195 9.48 1.93 -6.41
CA VAL A 195 9.54 3.06 -5.46
C VAL A 195 10.39 4.19 -6.06
N THR A 196 9.73 5.14 -6.70
CA THR A 196 10.36 6.30 -7.34
C THR A 196 10.78 7.38 -6.35
N ASP A 197 11.61 8.33 -6.79
CA ASP A 197 12.00 9.48 -5.97
C ASP A 197 10.81 10.40 -5.64
N TYR A 198 9.73 10.38 -6.43
CA TYR A 198 8.48 11.07 -6.09
C TYR A 198 7.81 10.44 -4.88
N ILE A 199 7.72 9.11 -4.86
CA ILE A 199 7.15 8.40 -3.72
C ILE A 199 8.00 8.64 -2.48
N LYS A 200 9.32 8.65 -2.61
CA LYS A 200 10.24 8.88 -1.48
C LYS A 200 10.17 10.31 -0.95
N ASN A 201 10.16 11.29 -1.84
CA ASN A 201 10.27 12.72 -1.50
C ASN A 201 8.91 13.43 -1.46
N ALA A 202 7.80 12.70 -1.63
CA ALA A 202 6.45 13.25 -1.50
C ALA A 202 6.24 13.90 -0.13
N LYS A 203 5.32 14.88 -0.09
CA LYS A 203 4.93 15.54 1.14
C LYS A 203 3.90 14.67 1.89
N TYR A 204 4.40 13.86 2.82
CA TYR A 204 3.56 13.05 3.71
C TYR A 204 2.95 13.89 4.84
N ASP A 205 1.70 13.59 5.18
CA ASP A 205 0.98 14.16 6.31
C ASP A 205 1.34 13.47 7.65
N GLU A 206 0.62 13.83 8.71
CA GLU A 206 0.78 13.27 10.06
C GLU A 206 0.42 11.77 10.17
N ASN A 207 -0.33 11.24 9.20
CA ASN A 207 -0.72 9.84 9.11
C ASN A 207 0.20 9.03 8.18
N ASP A 208 1.38 9.60 7.86
CA ASP A 208 2.33 9.05 6.88
C ASP A 208 1.64 8.72 5.55
N THR A 209 0.72 9.58 5.11
CA THR A 209 -0.02 9.46 3.85
C THR A 209 0.32 10.63 2.92
N ALA A 210 0.50 10.34 1.64
CA ALA A 210 0.68 11.32 0.58
C ALA A 210 -0.18 10.94 -0.63
N VAL A 211 -0.51 11.92 -1.45
CA VAL A 211 -1.06 11.69 -2.79
C VAL A 211 0.08 11.83 -3.78
N VAL A 212 0.35 10.78 -4.53
CA VAL A 212 1.39 10.76 -5.56
C VAL A 212 0.73 10.28 -6.84
N PHE A 213 0.67 11.15 -7.86
CA PHE A 213 -0.02 10.88 -9.13
C PHE A 213 -1.49 10.49 -8.93
N GLY A 214 -2.22 11.25 -8.10
CA GLY A 214 -3.63 10.98 -7.75
C GLY A 214 -3.82 9.78 -6.82
N LYS A 215 -2.85 8.87 -6.69
CA LYS A 215 -2.98 7.69 -5.83
C LYS A 215 -2.59 8.02 -4.39
N LYS A 216 -3.44 7.67 -3.44
CA LYS A 216 -3.07 7.65 -2.02
C LYS A 216 -2.02 6.59 -1.77
N ILE A 217 -0.91 7.01 -1.16
CA ILE A 217 0.20 6.16 -0.75
C ILE A 217 0.46 6.41 0.73
N THR A 218 0.61 5.33 1.50
CA THR A 218 1.13 5.42 2.87
C THR A 218 2.50 4.78 2.96
N ARG A 219 3.31 5.23 3.91
CA ARG A 219 4.61 4.61 4.20
C ARG A 219 4.63 4.02 5.61
N VAL A 220 5.42 2.96 5.78
CA VAL A 220 5.71 2.34 7.08
C VAL A 220 7.22 2.31 7.25
N ASN A 221 7.69 2.84 8.38
CA ASN A 221 9.11 2.85 8.74
C ASN A 221 9.38 1.75 9.76
N ASN A 222 10.12 0.71 9.36
CA ASN A 222 10.50 -0.40 10.22
C ASN A 222 12.03 -0.48 10.30
N ASN A 223 12.59 -0.14 11.46
CA ASN A 223 14.03 -0.29 11.76
C ASN A 223 14.98 0.33 10.71
N GLY A 224 14.58 1.45 10.09
CA GLY A 224 15.39 2.15 9.08
C GLY A 224 15.06 1.78 7.64
N GLU A 225 14.17 0.81 7.40
CA GLU A 225 13.62 0.52 6.08
C GLU A 225 12.22 1.12 5.94
N THR A 226 12.01 1.86 4.85
CA THR A 226 10.70 2.43 4.52
C THR A 226 10.03 1.60 3.44
N ALA A 227 8.87 1.04 3.74
CA ALA A 227 8.01 0.40 2.76
C ALA A 227 6.85 1.32 2.40
N TYR A 228 6.38 1.27 1.15
CA TYR A 228 5.30 2.10 0.63
C TYR A 228 4.14 1.22 0.19
N PHE A 229 2.92 1.71 0.38
CA PHE A 229 1.71 0.93 0.13
C PHE A 229 0.68 1.77 -0.60
N THR A 230 0.04 1.18 -1.61
CA THR A 230 -1.10 1.79 -2.27
C THR A 230 -2.39 1.48 -1.52
N TYR A 231 -3.33 2.41 -1.62
CA TYR A 231 -4.70 2.18 -1.17
C TYR A 231 -5.43 1.29 -2.16
N GLY A 232 -6.36 0.49 -1.64
CA GLY A 232 -7.32 -0.25 -2.44
C GLY A 232 -8.68 -0.24 -1.77
N LYS A 233 -9.75 -0.43 -2.54
CA LYS A 233 -11.11 -0.59 -2.00
C LYS A 233 -11.15 -1.71 -0.97
N ILE A 234 -11.84 -1.46 0.13
CA ILE A 234 -11.99 -2.47 1.18
C ILE A 234 -13.05 -3.45 0.72
N ALA A 235 -12.67 -4.72 0.63
CA ALA A 235 -13.60 -5.82 0.41
C ALA A 235 -14.24 -6.24 1.74
N TRP A 236 -15.56 -6.33 1.77
CA TRP A 236 -16.35 -6.70 2.93
C TRP A 236 -17.18 -7.96 2.65
N MET A 237 -17.19 -8.88 3.60
CA MET A 237 -18.10 -10.01 3.64
C MET A 237 -19.46 -9.56 4.18
N LEU A 238 -20.53 -9.99 3.53
CA LEU A 238 -21.89 -9.78 4.00
C LEU A 238 -22.20 -10.71 5.17
N LEU A 239 -22.50 -10.15 6.35
CA LEU A 239 -22.97 -10.91 7.51
C LEU A 239 -24.50 -10.93 7.56
N ILE A 240 -25.15 -9.77 7.42
CA ILE A 240 -26.61 -9.62 7.42
C ILE A 240 -27.02 -8.63 6.33
N ASP A 241 -28.07 -8.99 5.59
CA ASP A 241 -28.84 -8.07 4.75
C ASP A 241 -30.25 -7.94 5.35
N LYS A 242 -30.58 -6.74 5.87
CA LYS A 242 -31.89 -6.49 6.46
C LYS A 242 -32.22 -4.99 6.49
N ASP A 243 -33.50 -4.66 6.39
CA ASP A 243 -34.03 -3.31 6.69
C ASP A 243 -33.33 -2.16 5.92
N ASN A 244 -32.92 -2.40 4.67
CA ASN A 244 -32.14 -1.48 3.82
C ASN A 244 -30.74 -1.14 4.35
N GLU A 245 -30.16 -2.04 5.14
CA GLU A 245 -28.83 -1.95 5.70
C GLU A 245 -28.06 -3.25 5.47
N TYR A 246 -26.74 -3.14 5.41
CA TYR A 246 -25.84 -4.27 5.46
C TYR A 246 -25.05 -4.26 6.78
N LEU A 247 -24.94 -5.41 7.43
CA LEU A 247 -23.90 -5.68 8.42
C LEU A 247 -22.74 -6.37 7.70
N LEU A 248 -21.57 -5.75 7.77
CA LEU A 248 -20.41 -6.09 6.96
C LEU A 248 -19.19 -6.34 7.84
N MET A 249 -18.31 -7.26 7.45
CA MET A 249 -17.01 -7.52 8.09
C MET A 249 -15.91 -7.53 7.04
N THR A 250 -14.76 -6.92 7.30
CA THR A 250 -13.68 -6.89 6.29
C THR A 250 -13.24 -8.31 5.91
N ASP A 251 -13.11 -8.59 4.62
CA ASP A 251 -12.68 -9.89 4.07
C ASP A 251 -11.26 -10.28 4.51
N LYS A 252 -10.39 -9.28 4.59
CA LYS A 252 -9.00 -9.42 5.03
C LYS A 252 -8.76 -8.74 6.38
N VAL A 253 -7.65 -9.10 7.00
CA VAL A 253 -7.03 -8.31 8.07
C VAL A 253 -6.28 -7.15 7.42
N LEU A 254 -6.73 -5.92 7.67
CA LEU A 254 -6.25 -4.73 6.96
C LEU A 254 -5.12 -3.99 7.68
N ASP A 255 -5.04 -4.11 9.00
CA ASP A 255 -4.04 -3.45 9.85
C ASP A 255 -3.81 -4.24 11.14
N GLY A 256 -2.72 -3.92 11.85
CA GLY A 256 -2.37 -4.44 13.17
C GLY A 256 -2.32 -3.33 14.21
N ASN A 257 -2.94 -3.57 15.36
CA ASN A 257 -2.84 -2.70 16.52
C ASN A 257 -3.06 -3.49 17.80
N CYS A 258 -2.38 -3.10 18.89
CA CYS A 258 -2.63 -3.68 20.20
C CYS A 258 -3.96 -3.18 20.75
N TYR A 259 -4.55 -3.97 21.65
CA TYR A 259 -5.76 -3.62 22.38
C TYR A 259 -5.56 -2.42 23.31
N MET A 260 -4.45 -2.47 24.05
CA MET A 260 -3.98 -1.47 25.00
C MET A 260 -2.47 -1.34 24.87
N ASN A 261 -1.93 -0.14 25.03
CA ASN A 261 -0.51 0.19 25.05
C ASN A 261 0.17 -0.28 26.34
N GLU A 262 -0.61 -0.41 27.43
CA GLU A 262 -0.15 -0.85 28.74
C GLU A 262 -0.87 -2.12 29.20
N LEU A 263 -0.17 -2.97 29.95
CA LEU A 263 -0.74 -4.20 30.49
C LEU A 263 -1.55 -3.90 31.76
N VAL A 264 -2.79 -3.47 31.57
CA VAL A 264 -3.73 -3.11 32.63
C VAL A 264 -5.08 -3.79 32.42
N ASP A 265 -5.80 -4.01 33.53
CA ASP A 265 -7.18 -4.46 33.49
C ASP A 265 -7.99 -3.47 32.64
N SER A 266 -8.64 -3.98 31.59
CA SER A 266 -9.39 -3.18 30.64
C SER A 266 -10.55 -3.96 30.07
N SER A 267 -11.41 -3.26 29.34
CA SER A 267 -12.52 -3.82 28.56
C SER A 267 -12.67 -3.04 27.26
N TRP A 268 -13.49 -3.56 26.34
CA TRP A 268 -13.69 -2.95 25.02
C TRP A 268 -14.03 -1.46 25.07
N ASP A 269 -14.93 -1.06 25.96
CA ASP A 269 -15.44 0.31 26.10
C ASP A 269 -14.37 1.35 26.44
N VAL A 270 -13.32 0.94 27.15
CA VAL A 270 -12.16 1.78 27.51
C VAL A 270 -10.91 1.49 26.68
N SER A 271 -11.02 0.66 25.63
CA SER A 271 -9.86 0.25 24.85
C SER A 271 -9.32 1.33 23.93
N GLU A 272 -7.99 1.38 23.81
CA GLU A 272 -7.31 2.27 22.88
C GLU A 272 -7.50 1.79 21.43
N LEU A 273 -7.63 0.48 21.22
CA LEU A 273 -8.00 -0.10 19.93
C LEU A 273 -9.37 0.42 19.43
N ARG A 274 -10.40 0.42 20.29
CA ARG A 274 -11.72 0.98 19.95
C ARG A 274 -11.62 2.46 19.58
N THR A 275 -10.83 3.22 20.34
CA THR A 275 -10.60 4.65 20.10
C THR A 275 -9.94 4.86 18.74
N TRP A 276 -8.85 4.16 18.45
CA TRP A 276 -8.17 4.22 17.14
C TRP A 276 -9.10 3.81 15.99
N LEU A 277 -9.87 2.75 16.17
CA LEU A 277 -10.80 2.22 15.16
C LEU A 277 -11.88 3.26 14.79
N ASN A 278 -12.40 3.98 15.77
CA ASN A 278 -13.45 5.00 15.58
C ASN A 278 -12.92 6.43 15.41
N THR A 279 -11.61 6.61 15.25
CA THR A 279 -10.99 7.91 14.98
C THR A 279 -10.06 7.81 13.76
N SER A 280 -8.77 7.57 13.97
CA SER A 280 -7.75 7.56 12.93
C SER A 280 -8.00 6.52 11.84
N TYR A 281 -8.48 5.33 12.20
CA TYR A 281 -8.81 4.31 11.18
C TYR A 281 -10.01 4.77 10.34
N LEU A 282 -11.07 5.22 11.00
CA LEU A 282 -12.31 5.66 10.36
C LEU A 282 -12.05 6.81 9.37
N SER A 283 -11.32 7.85 9.77
CA SER A 283 -10.98 8.98 8.90
C SER A 283 -10.00 8.63 7.78
N LYS A 284 -9.16 7.61 8.00
CA LYS A 284 -8.23 7.10 6.98
C LYS A 284 -8.95 6.24 5.94
N ALA A 285 -10.01 5.55 6.34
CA ALA A 285 -10.71 4.55 5.54
C ALA A 285 -11.85 5.10 4.66
N PHE A 286 -12.50 6.18 5.08
CA PHE A 286 -13.75 6.64 4.46
C PHE A 286 -13.74 8.15 4.18
N SER A 287 -14.37 8.55 3.07
CA SER A 287 -14.66 9.96 2.79
C SER A 287 -15.81 10.50 3.66
N ASP A 288 -15.96 11.81 3.75
CA ASP A 288 -17.09 12.44 4.47
C ASP A 288 -18.46 11.97 3.93
N GLU A 289 -18.55 11.70 2.64
CA GLU A 289 -19.77 11.19 1.99
C GLU A 289 -20.06 9.74 2.40
N GLU A 290 -19.03 8.88 2.41
CA GLU A 290 -19.13 7.49 2.86
C GLU A 290 -19.48 7.43 4.36
N LEU A 291 -18.89 8.29 5.19
CA LEU A 291 -19.18 8.36 6.62
C LEU A 291 -20.66 8.63 6.93
N ASN A 292 -21.38 9.35 6.06
CA ASN A 292 -22.82 9.60 6.24
C ASN A 292 -23.68 8.33 6.06
N LEU A 293 -23.15 7.31 5.38
CA LEU A 293 -23.82 6.02 5.16
C LEU A 293 -23.57 5.04 6.30
N ILE A 294 -22.48 5.21 7.06
CA ILE A 294 -22.14 4.33 8.18
C ILE A 294 -23.03 4.64 9.39
N LYS A 295 -23.63 3.60 9.96
CA LYS A 295 -24.47 3.68 11.16
C LYS A 295 -23.71 3.16 12.35
N LYS A 296 -24.04 3.71 13.52
CA LYS A 296 -23.55 3.17 14.78
C LYS A 296 -24.14 1.78 14.99
N THR A 297 -23.26 0.82 15.24
CA THR A 297 -23.61 -0.54 15.61
C THR A 297 -23.63 -0.61 17.13
N HIS A 298 -24.76 -1.05 17.68
CA HIS A 298 -24.85 -1.32 19.12
C HIS A 298 -24.07 -2.58 19.44
N ILE A 299 -23.07 -2.45 20.32
CA ILE A 299 -22.38 -3.57 20.92
C ILE A 299 -22.94 -3.74 22.32
N GLY A 300 -23.53 -4.91 22.57
CA GLY A 300 -23.87 -5.36 23.91
C GLY A 300 -22.62 -5.52 24.79
N LYS A 301 -22.74 -6.20 25.93
CA LYS A 301 -21.57 -6.53 26.74
C LYS A 301 -20.81 -7.67 26.06
N PRO A 302 -19.58 -7.49 25.53
CA PRO A 302 -18.87 -8.53 24.80
C PRO A 302 -18.47 -9.70 25.72
N GLU A 303 -19.36 -10.66 25.92
CA GLU A 303 -19.15 -11.73 26.89
C GLU A 303 -18.22 -12.83 26.38
N ASN A 304 -17.26 -13.21 27.22
CA ASN A 304 -16.55 -14.48 27.09
C ASN A 304 -17.35 -15.58 27.79
N TYR A 305 -18.05 -16.38 26.97
CA TYR A 305 -18.86 -17.51 27.41
C TYR A 305 -18.10 -18.50 28.33
N PHE A 306 -16.77 -18.61 28.18
CA PHE A 306 -15.98 -19.64 28.86
C PHE A 306 -15.37 -19.22 30.20
N TYR A 307 -15.12 -17.92 30.42
CA TYR A 307 -14.28 -17.46 31.54
C TYR A 307 -14.94 -16.46 32.49
N SER A 308 -16.19 -16.02 32.24
CA SER A 308 -16.94 -15.11 33.12
C SER A 308 -16.20 -13.84 33.54
N THR A 309 -15.28 -13.35 32.71
CA THR A 309 -14.54 -12.09 32.91
C THR A 309 -15.45 -10.87 32.80
N SER A 310 -15.00 -9.73 33.33
CA SER A 310 -15.76 -8.47 33.26
C SER A 310 -15.78 -7.96 31.83
N ASN A 311 -16.97 -7.80 31.25
CA ASN A 311 -17.15 -7.56 29.82
C ASN A 311 -17.42 -6.08 29.47
N GLY A 312 -16.96 -5.15 30.32
CA GLY A 312 -17.16 -3.72 30.12
C GLY A 312 -18.62 -3.29 30.07
N ASN A 313 -18.85 -2.11 29.49
CA ASN A 313 -20.17 -1.55 29.23
C ASN A 313 -20.58 -1.71 27.77
N GLU A 314 -21.88 -1.57 27.53
CA GLU A 314 -22.43 -1.44 26.18
C GLU A 314 -21.91 -0.16 25.51
N SER A 315 -21.82 -0.18 24.19
CA SER A 315 -21.33 0.95 23.39
C SER A 315 -22.04 1.05 22.04
N GLU A 316 -21.97 2.23 21.43
CA GLU A 316 -22.45 2.48 20.07
C GLU A 316 -21.33 3.13 19.26
N ASP A 317 -20.85 2.41 18.27
CA ASP A 317 -19.63 2.73 17.52
C ASP A 317 -19.88 2.59 16.02
N TYR A 318 -19.22 3.42 15.21
CA TYR A 318 -19.32 3.33 13.74
C TYR A 318 -18.64 2.06 13.22
N LEU A 319 -17.46 1.77 13.76
CA LEU A 319 -16.73 0.54 13.48
C LEU A 319 -16.55 -0.25 14.77
N VAL A 320 -16.80 -1.55 14.67
CA VAL A 320 -16.73 -2.49 15.78
C VAL A 320 -15.86 -3.67 15.38
N ILE A 321 -15.58 -4.56 16.33
CA ILE A 321 -15.10 -5.92 16.03
C ILE A 321 -15.98 -6.92 16.76
N LEU A 322 -16.17 -8.09 16.14
CA LEU A 322 -17.05 -9.13 16.67
C LEU A 322 -16.59 -9.56 18.07
N SER A 323 -17.55 -9.83 18.96
CA SER A 323 -17.28 -10.50 20.23
C SER A 323 -17.13 -12.02 20.03
N CYS A 324 -16.54 -12.71 20.99
CA CYS A 324 -16.50 -14.18 21.00
C CYS A 324 -17.91 -14.78 20.87
N SER A 325 -18.89 -14.17 21.55
CA SER A 325 -20.30 -14.54 21.46
C SER A 325 -20.84 -14.43 20.03
N ASN A 326 -20.51 -13.36 19.30
CA ASN A 326 -20.93 -13.21 17.90
C ASN A 326 -20.40 -14.32 16.98
N LEU A 327 -19.25 -14.91 17.31
CA LEU A 327 -18.65 -16.00 16.52
C LEU A 327 -19.26 -17.37 16.81
N VAL A 328 -19.93 -17.55 17.94
CA VAL A 328 -20.59 -18.82 18.29
C VAL A 328 -22.07 -18.85 17.90
N TYR A 329 -22.68 -17.69 17.60
CA TYR A 329 -24.08 -17.59 17.17
C TYR A 329 -24.25 -17.77 15.65
N SER A 330 -25.39 -18.37 15.25
CA SER A 330 -25.65 -18.77 13.86
C SER A 330 -26.02 -17.64 12.92
N GLU A 331 -26.50 -16.51 13.43
CA GLU A 331 -27.02 -15.42 12.60
C GLU A 331 -25.97 -14.77 11.70
N TYR A 332 -24.69 -14.84 12.06
CA TYR A 332 -23.58 -14.30 11.24
C TYR A 332 -22.90 -15.37 10.38
N GLY A 333 -23.31 -16.65 10.49
CA GLY A 333 -22.74 -17.74 9.70
C GLY A 333 -21.25 -18.02 9.95
N LEU A 334 -20.75 -17.78 11.16
CA LEU A 334 -19.34 -17.92 11.55
C LEU A 334 -19.11 -19.00 12.62
N ARG A 335 -19.98 -20.01 12.71
CA ARG A 335 -19.93 -21.05 13.77
C ARG A 335 -18.80 -22.05 13.55
N ASP A 336 -18.62 -23.00 14.47
CA ASP A 336 -17.56 -24.01 14.38
C ASP A 336 -17.62 -24.88 13.11
N GLU A 337 -18.81 -25.09 12.54
CA GLU A 337 -18.99 -25.72 11.23
C GLU A 337 -18.50 -24.85 10.05
N ASP A 338 -18.24 -23.56 10.30
CA ASP A 338 -17.82 -22.54 9.35
C ASP A 338 -16.41 -21.98 9.66
N VAL A 339 -15.52 -22.79 10.23
CA VAL A 339 -14.16 -22.35 10.64
C VAL A 339 -13.40 -21.64 9.52
N GLU A 340 -13.60 -22.06 8.27
CA GLU A 340 -12.99 -21.47 7.07
C GLU A 340 -13.42 -20.01 6.86
N LYS A 341 -14.65 -19.64 7.23
CA LYS A 341 -15.13 -18.25 7.12
C LYS A 341 -14.53 -17.31 8.18
N ARG A 342 -14.00 -17.88 9.27
CA ARG A 342 -13.26 -17.14 10.29
C ARG A 342 -11.78 -16.94 9.93
N GLN A 343 -11.26 -17.76 9.02
CA GLN A 343 -9.91 -17.56 8.49
C GLN A 343 -9.88 -16.27 7.66
N ALA A 344 -8.78 -15.53 7.77
CA ALA A 344 -8.60 -14.29 7.06
C ALA A 344 -7.14 -14.15 6.65
N LYS A 345 -6.92 -13.65 5.44
CA LYS A 345 -5.57 -13.28 5.01
C LYS A 345 -5.24 -11.87 5.45
N ALA A 346 -3.96 -11.61 5.71
CA ALA A 346 -3.48 -10.24 5.91
C ALA A 346 -3.20 -9.55 4.58
N THR A 347 -3.36 -8.22 4.57
CA THR A 347 -2.78 -7.35 3.54
C THR A 347 -1.27 -7.21 3.77
N ASP A 348 -0.52 -6.81 2.74
CA ASP A 348 0.91 -6.52 2.91
C ASP A 348 1.12 -5.39 3.93
N TYR A 349 0.20 -4.43 3.96
CA TYR A 349 0.21 -3.35 4.95
C TYR A 349 0.07 -3.90 6.37
N ALA A 350 -0.90 -4.77 6.65
CA ALA A 350 -1.06 -5.37 7.98
C ALA A 350 0.20 -6.14 8.42
N ILE A 351 0.82 -6.89 7.51
CA ILE A 351 2.09 -7.60 7.78
C ILE A 351 3.19 -6.60 8.15
N ALA A 352 3.33 -5.51 7.38
CA ALA A 352 4.30 -4.47 7.65
C ALA A 352 4.04 -3.71 8.96
N ARG A 353 2.78 -3.70 9.43
CA ARG A 353 2.37 -3.16 10.73
C ARG A 353 2.58 -4.14 11.89
N GLY A 354 3.10 -5.33 11.61
CA GLY A 354 3.54 -6.31 12.61
C GLY A 354 2.61 -7.51 12.78
N VAL A 355 1.52 -7.60 12.01
CA VAL A 355 0.59 -8.74 12.08
C VAL A 355 1.31 -10.03 11.73
N PHE A 356 1.21 -11.01 12.62
CA PHE A 356 1.72 -12.36 12.38
C PHE A 356 0.83 -13.09 11.37
N VAL A 357 1.48 -13.75 10.41
CA VAL A 357 0.84 -14.63 9.45
C VAL A 357 1.50 -16.00 9.42
N ASP A 358 0.72 -17.04 9.12
CA ASP A 358 1.25 -18.38 8.86
C ASP A 358 1.75 -18.54 7.41
N GLU A 359 2.20 -19.75 7.06
CA GLU A 359 2.73 -20.09 5.73
C GLU A 359 1.74 -19.86 4.57
N ASN A 360 0.45 -19.79 4.85
CA ASN A 360 -0.62 -19.58 3.87
C ASN A 360 -1.14 -18.13 3.87
N ASN A 361 -0.42 -17.22 4.53
CA ASN A 361 -0.83 -15.83 4.80
C ASN A 361 -2.09 -15.75 5.70
N GLY A 362 -2.41 -16.80 6.46
CA GLY A 362 -3.49 -16.76 7.44
C GLY A 362 -3.10 -15.91 8.63
N ALA A 363 -3.95 -14.97 9.04
CA ALA A 363 -3.67 -13.99 10.07
C ALA A 363 -4.50 -14.21 11.34
N LYS A 364 -3.92 -13.87 12.49
CA LYS A 364 -4.67 -13.76 13.75
C LYS A 364 -5.45 -12.45 13.77
N TRP A 365 -6.65 -12.44 14.36
CA TRP A 365 -7.41 -11.21 14.52
C TRP A 365 -8.19 -11.13 15.84
N TRP A 366 -8.30 -9.91 16.36
CA TRP A 366 -8.89 -9.58 17.65
C TRP A 366 -10.43 -9.71 17.69
N THR A 367 -10.98 -10.07 18.84
CA THR A 367 -12.42 -10.00 19.15
C THR A 367 -12.64 -9.10 20.36
N SER A 368 -13.81 -8.46 20.47
CA SER A 368 -14.14 -7.53 21.56
C SER A 368 -14.26 -8.15 22.96
N SER A 369 -14.19 -9.49 23.08
CA SER A 369 -14.32 -10.18 24.37
C SER A 369 -13.00 -10.28 25.12
N ASN A 370 -13.01 -10.00 26.42
CA ASN A 370 -11.89 -10.31 27.30
C ASN A 370 -11.59 -11.82 27.31
N GLY A 371 -10.33 -12.19 27.50
CA GLY A 371 -9.86 -13.57 27.58
C GLY A 371 -10.12 -14.20 28.95
N SER A 372 -9.18 -15.01 29.42
CA SER A 372 -9.22 -15.59 30.78
C SER A 372 -8.88 -14.59 31.89
N MET A 373 -8.32 -13.43 31.52
CA MET A 373 -7.95 -12.33 32.41
C MET A 373 -8.41 -11.00 31.80
N ASN A 374 -8.66 -9.98 32.63
CA ASN A 374 -9.03 -8.63 32.17
C ASN A 374 -7.87 -7.88 31.47
N THR A 375 -6.66 -8.44 31.46
CA THR A 375 -5.49 -7.98 30.72
C THR A 375 -5.29 -8.70 29.39
N SER A 376 -6.19 -9.61 29.04
CA SER A 376 -6.14 -10.43 27.83
C SER A 376 -7.45 -10.34 27.05
N TYR A 377 -7.38 -10.56 25.74
CA TYR A 377 -8.53 -10.51 24.83
C TYR A 377 -8.59 -11.75 23.95
N VAL A 378 -9.80 -12.24 23.71
CA VAL A 378 -10.06 -13.36 22.80
C VAL A 378 -9.67 -12.93 21.39
N PHE A 379 -9.04 -13.86 20.67
CA PHE A 379 -8.67 -13.68 19.27
C PHE A 379 -8.97 -14.95 18.49
N VAL A 380 -9.07 -14.82 17.18
CA VAL A 380 -9.16 -15.94 16.25
C VAL A 380 -7.78 -16.21 15.66
N ASN A 381 -7.34 -17.47 15.69
CA ASN A 381 -6.08 -17.88 15.09
C ASN A 381 -6.13 -17.86 13.55
N SER A 382 -4.96 -17.95 12.91
CA SER A 382 -4.84 -18.01 11.45
C SER A 382 -5.62 -19.17 10.82
N ASN A 383 -5.81 -20.26 11.56
CA ASN A 383 -6.61 -21.42 11.14
C ASN A 383 -8.12 -21.29 11.46
N GLY A 384 -8.58 -20.15 11.95
CA GLY A 384 -9.99 -19.88 12.25
C GLY A 384 -10.46 -20.37 13.62
N ILE A 385 -9.59 -20.97 14.44
CA ILE A 385 -9.95 -21.44 15.79
C ILE A 385 -9.95 -20.27 16.78
N ILE A 386 -11.01 -20.18 17.59
CA ILE A 386 -11.18 -19.16 18.62
C ILE A 386 -10.31 -19.52 19.84
N SER A 387 -9.39 -18.63 20.22
CA SER A 387 -8.60 -18.72 21.45
C SER A 387 -9.33 -18.04 22.61
N ALA A 388 -10.27 -18.74 23.25
CA ALA A 388 -11.09 -18.18 24.33
C ALA A 388 -10.30 -17.76 25.58
N GLY A 389 -9.11 -18.33 25.81
CA GLY A 389 -8.21 -17.91 26.89
C GLY A 389 -7.57 -16.54 26.67
N GLY A 390 -7.58 -16.08 25.42
CA GLY A 390 -7.09 -14.79 24.97
C GLY A 390 -5.57 -14.67 24.85
N GLU A 391 -5.15 -13.49 24.43
CA GLU A 391 -3.75 -13.02 24.35
C GLU A 391 -3.65 -11.65 25.03
N LEU A 392 -2.47 -11.30 25.52
CA LEU A 392 -2.24 -10.03 26.23
C LEU A 392 -2.65 -8.83 25.38
N ALA A 393 -3.30 -7.85 26.03
CA ALA A 393 -3.81 -6.65 25.39
C ALA A 393 -2.72 -5.83 24.65
N THR A 394 -1.47 -5.95 25.09
CA THR A 394 -0.30 -5.25 24.53
C THR A 394 0.31 -5.94 23.31
N ASN A 395 -0.23 -7.08 22.87
CA ASN A 395 0.30 -7.80 21.72
C ASN A 395 0.02 -7.04 20.41
N THR A 396 1.07 -6.69 19.69
CA THR A 396 1.00 -5.95 18.40
C THR A 396 0.94 -6.86 17.18
N SER A 397 1.06 -8.18 17.36
CA SER A 397 1.11 -9.16 16.27
C SER A 397 -0.25 -9.73 15.84
N ILE A 398 -1.34 -9.20 16.40
CA ILE A 398 -2.71 -9.61 16.06
C ILE A 398 -3.39 -8.48 15.31
N GLY A 399 -4.06 -8.84 14.22
CA GLY A 399 -4.69 -7.91 13.33
C GLY A 399 -6.12 -7.53 13.72
N VAL A 400 -6.69 -6.61 12.94
CA VAL A 400 -8.04 -6.09 13.14
C VAL A 400 -8.90 -6.41 11.92
N ARG A 401 -10.11 -6.94 12.17
CA ARG A 401 -11.16 -7.10 11.15
C ARG A 401 -12.38 -6.26 11.54
N PRO A 402 -12.44 -4.99 11.08
CA PRO A 402 -13.57 -4.12 11.34
C PRO A 402 -14.89 -4.73 10.88
N VAL A 403 -15.95 -4.34 11.58
CA VAL A 403 -17.35 -4.62 11.27
C VAL A 403 -18.10 -3.30 11.29
N MET A 404 -19.04 -3.14 10.36
CA MET A 404 -19.85 -1.93 10.25
C MET A 404 -21.28 -2.24 9.84
N THR A 405 -22.19 -1.37 10.25
CA THR A 405 -23.53 -1.29 9.68
C THR A 405 -23.56 -0.12 8.70
N VAL A 406 -24.05 -0.33 7.48
CA VAL A 406 -24.07 0.70 6.44
C VAL A 406 -25.41 0.71 5.70
N SER A 407 -25.93 1.88 5.36
CA SER A 407 -27.12 2.03 4.52
C SER A 407 -26.83 1.74 3.05
N LYS A 408 -27.77 1.07 2.38
CA LYS A 408 -27.71 0.77 0.94
C LYS A 408 -27.96 1.98 0.07
#